data_AF-A0A1S3TRJ7-F1
#
_entry.id   AF-A0A1S3TRJ7-F1
#
_cell.length_a   1.000
_cell.length_b   1.000
_cell.length_c   1.000
_cell.angle_alpha   90.00
_cell.angle_beta   90.00
_cell.angle_gamma   90.00
#
_symmetry.space_group_name_H-M   'P 1'
#
loop_
_entity.id
_entity.type
_entity.pdbx_description
1 polymer ?
#
loop_
_entity_poly.entity_id
_entity_poly.type
_entity_poly.pdbx_seq_one_letter_code
_entity_poly.pdbx_strand_id
1 'polypeptide(L)'
;MDGNKDDALKCLRIGKEALENGDRSRALKFVTKARRLDPTLPVDDLLSTIEADTGDKSPAKEAAAEGTVPPDQPSLRRRAAATSAATAGSSSASSSSATYTEEQVSIIREIKRKKNFYEILGLEKSCTVEDVRKSYRKLSLKVHPDKNKAPGAEEAFKAVSKAFQCLSNEESRRKYDVSGEDESVYEQRAARPAARGYNGYYEADVDAEEIFRNFFFGGMAPAANFGGFSFGPGGFNGFNGHRPAEHASGGFNVRALIQLLPVLLILLLNFLPSSDPLYSLSKSYPYEHRLTTPKGVNYYVKSTKFAQEYPPESEERATLEERVERDYFSVLRQNCHFELQRRQWGYIRETPHCDMLRKFELAN
;
A
#
# COMPACT_ATOMS: atom_id res chain seq x y z
N MET A 1 13.57 -20.81 8.14
CA MET A 1 13.80 -19.37 7.93
C MET A 1 15.15 -19.23 7.22
N ASP A 2 15.17 -19.35 5.89
CA ASP A 2 16.43 -19.68 5.20
C ASP A 2 16.79 -18.73 4.05
N GLY A 3 15.86 -17.89 3.59
CA GLY A 3 16.10 -16.93 2.49
C GLY A 3 17.25 -15.95 2.75
N ASN A 4 17.51 -15.55 4.01
CA ASN A 4 18.65 -14.70 4.34
C ASN A 4 20.00 -15.39 4.10
N LYS A 5 20.08 -16.72 4.22
CA LYS A 5 21.30 -17.50 3.96
C LYS A 5 21.56 -17.61 2.46
N ASP A 6 20.52 -17.86 1.67
CA ASP A 6 20.61 -17.91 0.20
C ASP A 6 21.07 -16.56 -0.38
N ASP A 7 20.53 -15.45 0.12
CA ASP A 7 20.97 -14.10 -0.26
C ASP A 7 22.40 -13.77 0.22
N ALA A 8 22.82 -14.28 1.38
CA ALA A 8 24.21 -14.15 1.85
C ALA A 8 25.20 -14.88 0.92
N LEU A 9 24.89 -16.14 0.56
CA LEU A 9 25.67 -16.94 -0.39
C LEU A 9 25.73 -16.30 -1.79
N LYS A 10 24.63 -15.69 -2.25
CA LYS A 10 24.57 -14.95 -3.50
C LYS A 10 25.44 -13.69 -3.47
N CYS A 11 25.42 -12.93 -2.37
CA CYS A 11 26.31 -11.79 -2.18
C CYS A 11 27.79 -12.21 -2.15
N LEU A 12 28.11 -13.32 -1.48
CA LEU A 12 29.47 -13.87 -1.42
C LEU A 12 29.98 -14.29 -2.81
N ARG A 13 29.14 -14.91 -3.64
CA ARG A 13 29.48 -15.29 -5.02
C ARG A 13 29.82 -14.06 -5.88
N ILE A 14 28.98 -13.03 -5.86
CA ILE A 14 29.21 -11.76 -6.57
C ILE A 14 30.49 -11.06 -6.04
N GLY A 15 30.77 -11.18 -4.74
CA GLY A 15 32.01 -10.70 -4.13
C GLY A 15 33.26 -11.37 -4.70
N LYS A 16 33.25 -12.70 -4.84
CA LYS A 16 34.35 -13.47 -5.44
C LYS A 16 34.55 -13.17 -6.93
N GLU A 17 33.45 -13.15 -7.69
CA GLU A 17 33.46 -12.78 -9.11
C GLU A 17 34.02 -11.34 -9.31
N ALA A 18 33.73 -10.41 -8.40
CA ALA A 18 34.32 -9.07 -8.43
C ALA A 18 35.83 -9.07 -8.12
N LEU A 19 36.35 -10.00 -7.32
CA LEU A 19 37.80 -10.16 -7.09
C LEU A 19 38.51 -10.74 -8.32
N GLU A 20 37.93 -11.77 -8.95
CA GLU A 20 38.46 -12.37 -10.18
C GLU A 20 38.53 -11.34 -11.33
N ASN A 21 37.57 -10.42 -11.39
CA ASN A 21 37.56 -9.29 -12.32
C ASN A 21 38.42 -8.08 -11.86
N GLY A 22 39.19 -8.18 -10.77
CA GLY A 22 40.07 -7.12 -10.25
C GLY A 22 39.36 -5.94 -9.56
N ASP A 23 38.04 -6.00 -9.42
CA ASP A 23 37.16 -4.91 -9.02
C ASP A 23 36.96 -4.87 -7.49
N ARG A 24 38.08 -4.74 -6.77
CA ARG A 24 38.19 -4.83 -5.30
C ARG A 24 37.17 -3.94 -4.55
N SER A 25 36.82 -2.77 -5.10
CA SER A 25 35.83 -1.85 -4.50
C SER A 25 34.39 -2.37 -4.54
N ARG A 26 34.05 -3.19 -5.56
CA ARG A 26 32.78 -3.91 -5.63
C ARG A 26 32.82 -5.13 -4.71
N ALA A 27 33.92 -5.87 -4.70
CA ALA A 27 34.12 -7.02 -3.82
C ALA A 27 33.90 -6.67 -2.35
N LEU A 28 34.57 -5.63 -1.84
CA LEU A 28 34.45 -5.18 -0.43
C LEU A 28 32.98 -4.96 -0.05
N LYS A 29 32.20 -4.29 -0.90
CA LYS A 29 30.77 -4.00 -0.66
C LYS A 29 29.93 -5.27 -0.57
N PHE A 30 30.13 -6.22 -1.48
CA PHE A 30 29.36 -7.46 -1.52
C PHE A 30 29.77 -8.47 -0.42
N VAL A 31 31.05 -8.60 -0.12
CA VAL A 31 31.55 -9.44 0.98
C VAL A 31 31.14 -8.86 2.35
N THR A 32 31.23 -7.54 2.55
CA THR A 32 30.72 -6.88 3.77
C THR A 32 29.21 -7.06 3.93
N LYS A 33 28.46 -7.06 2.81
CA LYS A 33 27.01 -7.35 2.83
C LYS A 33 26.72 -8.80 3.18
N ALA A 34 27.49 -9.77 2.66
CA ALA A 34 27.36 -11.18 3.03
C ALA A 34 27.55 -11.39 4.54
N ARG A 35 28.60 -10.79 5.15
CA ARG A 35 28.85 -10.84 6.60
C ARG A 35 27.68 -10.32 7.45
N ARG A 36 26.95 -9.31 6.96
CA ARG A 36 25.78 -8.74 7.64
C ARG A 36 24.51 -9.58 7.50
N LEU A 37 24.43 -10.43 6.47
CA LEU A 37 23.27 -11.30 6.22
C LEU A 37 23.43 -12.66 6.92
N ASP A 38 24.65 -13.20 6.95
CA ASP A 38 24.98 -14.42 7.69
C ASP A 38 26.38 -14.28 8.35
N PRO A 39 26.43 -14.05 9.68
CA PRO A 39 27.68 -13.97 10.43
C PRO A 39 28.45 -15.30 10.58
N THR A 40 27.89 -16.43 10.12
CA THR A 40 28.55 -17.75 10.22
C THR A 40 29.44 -18.08 9.01
N LEU A 41 29.41 -17.25 7.96
CA LEU A 41 30.21 -17.44 6.75
C LEU A 41 31.69 -17.04 6.97
N PRO A 42 32.66 -17.82 6.48
CA PRO A 42 34.08 -17.47 6.53
C PRO A 42 34.40 -16.41 5.46
N VAL A 43 34.15 -15.14 5.79
CA VAL A 43 34.39 -13.98 4.90
C VAL A 43 35.48 -13.04 5.38
N ASP A 44 35.98 -13.18 6.61
CA ASP A 44 36.98 -12.27 7.16
C ASP A 44 38.38 -12.43 6.53
N ASP A 45 38.75 -13.62 6.06
CA ASP A 45 39.96 -13.85 5.23
C ASP A 45 39.88 -13.11 3.89
N LEU A 46 38.67 -13.01 3.31
CA LEU A 46 38.43 -12.27 2.07
C LEU A 46 38.40 -10.76 2.30
N LEU A 47 37.92 -10.29 3.45
CA LEU A 47 37.96 -8.86 3.79
C LEU A 47 39.39 -8.42 4.10
N SER A 48 40.13 -9.18 4.90
CA SER A 48 41.52 -8.86 5.24
C SER A 48 42.46 -8.88 4.03
N THR A 49 42.28 -9.80 3.07
CA THR A 49 43.04 -9.76 1.81
C THR A 49 42.70 -8.55 0.93
N ILE A 50 41.43 -8.13 0.86
CA ILE A 50 41.04 -6.90 0.16
C ILE A 50 41.61 -5.66 0.86
N GLU A 51 41.55 -5.60 2.18
CA GLU A 51 42.01 -4.46 2.97
C GLU A 51 43.55 -4.34 2.97
N ALA A 52 44.27 -5.46 3.04
CA ALA A 52 45.73 -5.51 2.92
C ALA A 52 46.22 -4.98 1.56
N ASP A 53 45.58 -5.38 0.45
CA ASP A 53 45.90 -4.88 -0.90
C ASP A 53 45.54 -3.39 -1.08
N THR A 54 44.64 -2.82 -0.26
CA THR A 54 44.39 -1.37 -0.24
C THR A 54 45.37 -0.59 0.64
N GLY A 55 46.15 -1.28 1.48
CA GLY A 55 47.23 -0.69 2.28
C GLY A 55 48.39 -0.13 1.43
N ASP A 56 48.51 -0.56 0.16
CA ASP A 56 49.55 -0.10 -0.77
C ASP A 56 48.97 0.42 -2.10
N LYS A 57 47.98 1.34 -2.00
CA LYS A 57 47.68 2.42 -2.97
C LYS A 57 46.52 3.31 -2.49
N SER A 58 46.86 4.45 -1.90
CA SER A 58 46.04 5.67 -2.01
C SER A 58 46.62 6.58 -3.11
N PRO A 59 45.77 7.28 -3.89
CA PRO A 59 46.18 7.92 -5.14
C PRO A 59 46.93 9.25 -4.92
N ALA A 60 47.75 9.61 -5.91
CA ALA A 60 48.61 10.78 -5.87
C ALA A 60 47.87 12.13 -5.98
N LYS A 61 48.06 12.94 -4.94
CA LYS A 61 48.23 14.42 -4.92
C LYS A 61 49.32 14.61 -3.85
N GLU A 62 50.36 15.43 -3.97
CA GLU A 62 50.71 16.53 -4.88
C GLU A 62 52.23 16.82 -4.74
N ALA A 63 52.75 17.84 -5.45
CA ALA A 63 53.70 18.86 -4.93
C ALA A 63 55.05 19.08 -5.65
N ALA A 64 55.27 20.33 -6.07
CA ALA A 64 56.43 21.21 -5.86
C ALA A 64 56.19 22.52 -6.67
N ALA A 65 56.43 23.76 -6.22
CA ALA A 65 56.70 24.40 -4.91
C ALA A 65 56.23 25.90 -5.05
N GLU A 66 56.33 26.88 -4.14
CA GLU A 66 56.92 27.05 -2.78
C GLU A 66 56.18 28.24 -2.07
N GLY A 67 56.80 28.99 -1.12
CA GLY A 67 56.41 30.41 -0.87
C GLY A 67 55.90 30.89 0.51
N THR A 68 56.43 30.37 1.62
CA THR A 68 56.82 31.15 2.84
C THR A 68 55.82 32.05 3.65
N VAL A 69 55.32 31.51 4.79
CA VAL A 69 55.21 32.11 6.17
C VAL A 69 54.11 33.17 6.54
N PRO A 70 53.58 33.21 7.81
CA PRO A 70 52.32 33.88 8.25
C PRO A 70 52.59 35.11 9.21
N PRO A 71 51.72 35.64 10.13
CA PRO A 71 50.36 35.24 10.58
C PRO A 71 49.31 36.38 10.90
N ASP A 72 48.22 35.96 11.55
CA ASP A 72 47.33 36.66 12.52
C ASP A 72 46.18 37.63 12.11
N GLN A 73 44.96 37.12 12.37
CA GLN A 73 43.80 37.75 13.04
C GLN A 73 43.04 38.95 12.40
N PRO A 74 41.75 39.19 12.80
CA PRO A 74 40.76 39.84 11.93
C PRO A 74 40.33 41.25 12.37
N SER A 75 39.94 42.14 11.43
CA SER A 75 39.08 43.28 11.75
C SER A 75 38.32 43.94 10.56
N LEU A 76 36.99 43.94 10.68
CA LEU A 76 36.04 45.06 10.56
C LEU A 76 36.18 46.19 9.49
N ARG A 77 35.02 46.48 8.87
CA ARG A 77 34.60 47.74 8.16
C ARG A 77 35.19 47.89 6.73
N ARG A 78 34.56 48.61 5.78
CA ARG A 78 33.51 49.66 5.87
C ARG A 78 32.59 49.71 4.61
N ARG A 79 31.42 50.36 4.75
CA ARG A 79 30.44 50.69 3.69
C ARG A 79 30.91 51.77 2.69
N ALA A 80 30.41 51.66 1.44
CA ALA A 80 29.85 52.71 0.56
C ALA A 80 29.12 51.95 -0.60
N ALA A 81 27.88 52.15 -1.03
CA ALA A 81 26.96 53.30 -1.17
C ALA A 81 27.44 54.39 -2.14
N ALA A 82 26.68 54.91 -3.11
CA ALA A 82 25.42 54.49 -3.77
C ALA A 82 25.20 55.41 -5.02
N THR A 83 24.44 54.98 -6.05
CA THR A 83 23.70 55.80 -7.04
C THR A 83 23.03 54.82 -8.04
N SER A 84 21.72 54.54 -8.08
CA SER A 84 20.50 55.35 -8.20
C SER A 84 20.08 55.67 -9.66
N ALA A 85 19.20 54.84 -10.22
CA ALA A 85 18.18 55.23 -11.19
C ALA A 85 17.01 54.22 -11.11
N ALA A 86 15.77 54.70 -11.06
CA ALA A 86 14.58 53.87 -10.88
C ALA A 86 13.67 53.93 -12.10
N THR A 87 13.05 52.80 -12.45
CA THR A 87 11.76 52.77 -13.17
C THR A 87 11.06 51.43 -12.94
N ALA A 88 9.73 51.43 -12.99
CA ALA A 88 8.89 50.37 -12.42
C ALA A 88 8.47 49.28 -13.42
N GLY A 89 8.12 48.10 -12.91
CA GLY A 89 7.28 47.15 -13.65
C GLY A 89 7.53 45.67 -13.35
N SER A 90 6.46 44.97 -12.93
CA SER A 90 6.34 43.50 -12.83
C SER A 90 7.20 42.78 -11.78
N SER A 91 6.54 42.37 -10.69
CA SER A 91 7.06 41.42 -9.71
C SER A 91 7.14 40.01 -10.30
N SER A 92 8.25 39.70 -10.96
CA SER A 92 8.62 38.32 -11.26
C SER A 92 8.82 37.55 -9.95
N ALA A 93 8.04 36.49 -9.74
CA ALA A 93 8.15 35.65 -8.56
C ALA A 93 9.57 35.08 -8.45
N SER A 94 10.17 35.19 -7.27
CA SER A 94 11.57 34.83 -7.02
C SER A 94 11.84 33.37 -7.39
N SER A 95 12.74 33.16 -8.34
CA SER A 95 13.25 31.84 -8.71
C SER A 95 14.07 31.25 -7.56
N SER A 96 13.41 30.49 -6.69
CA SER A 96 14.09 29.53 -5.84
C SER A 96 14.83 28.55 -6.75
N SER A 97 16.16 28.47 -6.59
CA SER A 97 17.05 27.62 -7.38
C SER A 97 16.65 26.16 -7.21
N ALA A 98 15.93 25.65 -8.20
CA ALA A 98 15.17 24.42 -8.02
C ALA A 98 16.02 23.18 -8.29
N THR A 99 16.02 22.26 -7.32
CA THR A 99 16.72 20.97 -7.39
C THR A 99 15.90 19.94 -8.17
N TYR A 100 15.74 20.16 -9.48
CA TYR A 100 15.18 19.18 -10.41
C TYR A 100 16.06 19.02 -11.65
N THR A 101 16.02 17.84 -12.28
CA THR A 101 16.73 17.60 -13.55
C THR A 101 15.91 18.08 -14.74
N GLU A 102 16.57 18.41 -15.84
CA GLU A 102 15.88 18.80 -17.09
C GLU A 102 14.98 17.66 -17.62
N GLU A 103 15.41 16.40 -17.43
CA GLU A 103 14.62 15.19 -17.71
C GLU A 103 13.31 15.12 -16.89
N GLN A 104 13.33 15.54 -15.63
CA GLN A 104 12.13 15.57 -14.80
C GLN A 104 11.09 16.56 -15.34
N VAL A 105 11.55 17.72 -15.83
CA VAL A 105 10.69 18.75 -16.43
C VAL A 105 10.14 18.29 -17.79
N SER A 106 10.95 17.63 -18.62
CA SER A 106 10.51 17.15 -19.93
C SER A 106 9.42 16.07 -19.80
N ILE A 107 9.58 15.12 -18.86
CA ILE A 107 8.58 14.07 -18.58
C ILE A 107 7.26 14.66 -18.09
N ILE A 108 7.28 15.62 -17.15
CA ILE A 108 6.07 16.30 -16.66
C ILE A 108 5.37 17.04 -17.81
N ARG A 109 6.13 17.77 -18.64
CA ARG A 109 5.61 18.50 -19.80
C ARG A 109 5.02 17.57 -20.86
N GLU A 110 5.57 16.38 -21.03
CA GLU A 110 5.04 15.36 -21.95
C GLU A 110 3.73 14.75 -21.44
N ILE A 111 3.69 14.35 -20.16
CA ILE A 111 2.48 13.82 -19.51
C ILE A 111 1.34 14.85 -19.57
N LYS A 112 1.60 16.13 -19.24
CA LYS A 112 0.60 17.20 -19.31
C LYS A 112 0.11 17.53 -20.74
N ARG A 113 0.85 17.16 -21.78
CA ARG A 113 0.45 17.34 -23.19
C ARG A 113 -0.44 16.22 -23.71
N LYS A 114 -0.29 15.01 -23.16
CA LYS A 114 -1.00 13.81 -23.59
C LYS A 114 -2.37 13.75 -22.92
N LYS A 115 -3.42 13.55 -23.71
CA LYS A 115 -4.81 13.40 -23.22
C LYS A 115 -5.24 11.92 -23.14
N ASN A 116 -4.63 11.06 -23.96
CA ASN A 116 -4.98 9.64 -24.00
C ASN A 116 -4.30 8.89 -22.83
N PHE A 117 -5.06 8.11 -22.05
CA PHE A 117 -4.51 7.38 -20.90
C PHE A 117 -3.42 6.37 -21.30
N TYR A 118 -3.56 5.74 -22.47
CA TYR A 118 -2.54 4.88 -23.06
C TYR A 118 -1.23 5.65 -23.32
N GLU A 119 -1.30 6.84 -23.91
CA GLU A 119 -0.13 7.69 -24.19
C GLU A 119 0.53 8.22 -22.91
N ILE A 120 -0.28 8.62 -21.91
CA ILE A 120 0.18 9.06 -20.58
C ILE A 120 1.00 7.95 -19.91
N LEU A 121 0.56 6.70 -20.02
CA LEU A 121 1.31 5.53 -19.52
C LEU A 121 2.42 5.05 -20.47
N GLY A 122 2.53 5.59 -21.69
CA GLY A 122 3.49 5.16 -22.69
C GLY A 122 3.23 3.74 -23.22
N LEU A 123 1.96 3.35 -23.35
CA LEU A 123 1.50 2.04 -23.80
C LEU A 123 0.66 2.13 -25.08
N GLU A 124 0.61 1.03 -25.81
CA GLU A 124 -0.30 0.85 -26.95
C GLU A 124 -1.66 0.30 -26.48
N LYS A 125 -2.73 0.50 -27.28
CA LYS A 125 -4.09 -0.02 -26.97
C LYS A 125 -4.15 -1.55 -26.83
N SER A 126 -3.16 -2.26 -27.38
CA SER A 126 -2.96 -3.72 -27.30
C SER A 126 -2.41 -4.21 -25.95
N CYS A 127 -2.05 -3.31 -25.02
CA CYS A 127 -1.32 -3.67 -23.80
C CYS A 127 -2.10 -4.58 -22.82
N THR A 128 -1.37 -5.38 -22.04
CA THR A 128 -1.97 -6.19 -20.96
C THR A 128 -2.11 -5.39 -19.66
N VAL A 129 -2.97 -5.84 -18.75
CA VAL A 129 -3.11 -5.26 -17.40
C VAL A 129 -1.79 -5.30 -16.61
N GLU A 130 -0.92 -6.29 -16.86
CA GLU A 130 0.40 -6.31 -16.27
C GLU A 130 1.29 -5.17 -16.77
N ASP A 131 1.20 -4.82 -18.05
CA ASP A 131 2.02 -3.77 -18.65
C ASP A 131 1.57 -2.40 -18.17
N VAL A 132 0.26 -2.21 -17.97
CA VAL A 132 -0.34 -1.05 -17.26
C VAL A 132 0.22 -0.92 -15.83
N ARG A 133 0.37 -2.02 -15.08
CA ARG A 133 0.98 -2.02 -13.74
C ARG A 133 2.49 -1.73 -13.80
N LYS A 134 3.21 -2.30 -14.78
CA LYS A 134 4.66 -2.10 -14.99
C LYS A 134 4.98 -0.65 -15.40
N SER A 135 4.18 -0.04 -16.27
CA SER A 135 4.37 1.35 -16.70
C SER A 135 4.02 2.34 -15.59
N TYR A 136 2.90 2.15 -14.89
CA TYR A 136 2.50 2.96 -13.74
C TYR A 136 3.62 2.98 -12.68
N ARG A 137 4.14 1.82 -12.26
CA ARG A 137 5.25 1.77 -11.29
C ARG A 137 6.50 2.55 -11.77
N LYS A 138 6.83 2.50 -13.06
CA LYS A 138 7.98 3.22 -13.65
C LYS A 138 7.75 4.74 -13.71
N LEU A 139 6.55 5.17 -14.08
CA LEU A 139 6.21 6.60 -14.22
C LEU A 139 5.98 7.27 -12.88
N SER A 140 5.20 6.66 -11.98
CA SER A 140 4.94 7.18 -10.63
C SER A 140 6.23 7.47 -9.87
N LEU A 141 7.26 6.61 -9.96
CA LEU A 141 8.58 6.86 -9.35
C LEU A 141 9.34 8.07 -9.94
N LYS A 142 9.04 8.48 -11.17
CA LYS A 142 9.65 9.63 -11.86
C LYS A 142 8.92 10.95 -11.61
N VAL A 143 7.60 10.92 -11.42
CA VAL A 143 6.78 12.12 -11.15
C VAL A 143 6.33 12.27 -9.69
N HIS A 144 6.72 11.37 -8.79
CA HIS A 144 6.36 11.46 -7.37
C HIS A 144 6.83 12.79 -6.74
N PRO A 145 5.96 13.56 -6.06
CA PRO A 145 6.28 14.91 -5.57
C PRO A 145 7.42 14.95 -4.54
N ASP A 146 7.61 13.88 -3.76
CA ASP A 146 8.76 13.73 -2.83
C ASP A 146 10.13 13.72 -3.55
N LYS A 147 10.19 13.06 -4.73
CA LYS A 147 11.44 12.86 -5.50
C LYS A 147 11.64 13.86 -6.63
N ASN A 148 10.56 14.52 -7.05
CA ASN A 148 10.54 15.43 -8.17
C ASN A 148 9.83 16.72 -7.78
N LYS A 149 10.64 17.76 -7.48
CA LYS A 149 10.15 19.08 -7.05
C LYS A 149 9.96 20.04 -8.23
N ALA A 150 9.85 19.53 -9.46
CA ALA A 150 9.58 20.34 -10.63
C ALA A 150 8.13 20.85 -10.65
N PRO A 151 7.88 22.06 -11.20
CA PRO A 151 6.54 22.63 -11.27
C PRO A 151 5.61 21.74 -12.10
N GLY A 152 4.48 21.34 -11.52
CA GLY A 152 3.50 20.45 -12.15
C GLY A 152 3.75 18.94 -11.94
N ALA A 153 4.71 18.53 -11.10
CA ALA A 153 4.91 17.12 -10.76
C ALA A 153 3.64 16.48 -10.17
N GLU A 154 2.94 17.19 -9.27
CA GLU A 154 1.68 16.75 -8.67
C GLU A 154 0.57 16.53 -9.72
N GLU A 155 0.41 17.46 -10.67
CA GLU A 155 -0.57 17.34 -11.75
C GLU A 155 -0.26 16.16 -12.68
N ALA A 156 1.02 15.94 -13.01
CA ALA A 156 1.45 14.79 -13.80
C ALA A 156 1.24 13.46 -13.05
N PHE A 157 1.47 13.43 -11.73
CA PHE A 157 1.20 12.26 -10.89
C PHE A 157 -0.31 11.95 -10.81
N LYS A 158 -1.17 12.99 -10.70
CA LYS A 158 -2.63 12.84 -10.77
C LYS A 158 -3.07 12.29 -12.13
N ALA A 159 -2.53 12.79 -13.24
CA ALA A 159 -2.83 12.29 -14.59
C ALA A 159 -2.41 10.81 -14.78
N VAL A 160 -1.22 10.43 -14.33
CA VAL A 160 -0.72 9.04 -14.35
C VAL A 160 -1.59 8.12 -13.49
N SER A 161 -2.08 8.61 -12.35
CA SER A 161 -2.96 7.84 -11.45
C SER A 161 -4.38 7.67 -12.02
N LYS A 162 -4.97 8.72 -12.63
CA LYS A 162 -6.24 8.64 -13.37
C LYS A 162 -6.15 7.61 -14.50
N ALA A 163 -5.09 7.67 -15.30
CA ALA A 163 -4.84 6.72 -16.40
C ALA A 163 -4.74 5.27 -15.89
N PHE A 164 -4.05 5.03 -14.78
CA PHE A 164 -3.98 3.71 -14.15
C PHE A 164 -5.34 3.23 -13.63
N GLN A 165 -6.13 4.08 -12.97
CA GLN A 165 -7.45 3.71 -12.45
C GLN A 165 -8.43 3.32 -13.58
N CYS A 166 -8.38 4.02 -14.72
CA CYS A 166 -9.19 3.69 -15.89
C CYS A 166 -8.72 2.40 -16.59
N LEU A 167 -7.40 2.20 -16.75
CA LEU A 167 -6.85 1.10 -17.57
C LEU A 167 -6.53 -0.19 -16.78
N SER A 168 -6.54 -0.17 -15.45
CA SER A 168 -6.23 -1.34 -14.61
C SER A 168 -7.39 -2.33 -14.45
N ASN A 169 -8.63 -1.88 -14.66
CA ASN A 169 -9.85 -2.68 -14.57
C ASN A 169 -10.47 -2.84 -15.97
N GLU A 170 -10.73 -4.07 -16.38
CA GLU A 170 -11.22 -4.40 -17.73
C GLU A 170 -12.55 -3.70 -18.08
N GLU A 171 -13.47 -3.60 -17.11
CA GLU A 171 -14.75 -2.88 -17.31
C GLU A 171 -14.57 -1.37 -17.50
N SER A 172 -13.65 -0.75 -16.75
CA SER A 172 -13.36 0.68 -16.86
C SER A 172 -12.62 0.99 -18.17
N ARG A 173 -11.68 0.12 -18.55
CA ARG A 173 -10.96 0.17 -19.82
C ARG A 173 -11.92 0.07 -21.00
N ARG A 174 -12.81 -0.92 -21.00
CA ARG A 174 -13.82 -1.09 -22.04
C ARG A 174 -14.77 0.12 -22.16
N LYS A 175 -15.14 0.75 -21.04
CA LYS A 175 -15.94 2.00 -21.06
C LYS A 175 -15.17 3.13 -21.75
N TYR A 176 -13.91 3.33 -21.38
CA TYR A 176 -13.03 4.34 -21.97
C TYR A 176 -12.77 4.10 -23.48
N ASP A 177 -12.52 2.85 -23.88
CA ASP A 177 -12.31 2.48 -25.28
C ASP A 177 -13.55 2.67 -26.16
N VAL A 178 -14.75 2.69 -25.56
CA VAL A 178 -16.04 2.92 -26.24
C VAL A 178 -16.46 4.40 -26.20
N SER A 179 -16.22 5.12 -25.11
CA SER A 179 -16.55 6.55 -25.01
C SER A 179 -15.60 7.43 -25.82
N GLY A 180 -14.35 7.00 -26.02
CA GLY A 180 -13.38 7.63 -26.92
C GLY A 180 -12.79 8.95 -26.44
N GLU A 181 -13.54 9.72 -25.64
CA GLU A 181 -13.09 10.97 -25.03
C GLU A 181 -12.95 10.85 -23.50
N ASP A 182 -12.26 11.85 -22.94
CA ASP A 182 -11.88 12.00 -21.52
C ASP A 182 -13.09 12.40 -20.63
N GLU A 183 -14.26 11.85 -20.95
CA GLU A 183 -15.54 12.23 -20.36
C GLU A 183 -15.52 12.04 -18.85
N SER A 184 -15.97 13.09 -18.16
CA SER A 184 -15.57 13.38 -16.80
C SER A 184 -16.26 12.48 -15.79
N VAL A 185 -15.60 11.35 -15.50
CA VAL A 185 -15.83 10.44 -14.36
C VAL A 185 -15.98 11.21 -13.02
N TYR A 186 -15.49 12.45 -12.95
CA TYR A 186 -15.60 13.35 -11.81
C TYR A 186 -16.71 14.43 -11.87
N GLU A 187 -17.19 14.89 -13.03
CA GLU A 187 -18.12 16.06 -13.05
C GLU A 187 -19.60 15.68 -13.03
N GLN A 188 -19.99 14.51 -13.55
CA GLN A 188 -21.41 14.17 -13.69
C GLN A 188 -22.15 13.90 -12.36
N ARG A 189 -21.46 13.96 -11.22
CA ARG A 189 -22.04 13.85 -9.86
C ARG A 189 -22.31 15.18 -9.15
N ALA A 190 -21.76 16.30 -9.62
CA ALA A 190 -21.87 17.58 -8.91
C ALA A 190 -23.23 18.32 -9.09
N ALA A 191 -24.08 17.88 -10.01
CA ALA A 191 -25.18 18.71 -10.55
C ALA A 191 -26.58 18.08 -10.50
N ARG A 192 -26.91 17.26 -9.49
CA ARG A 192 -28.31 16.83 -9.24
C ARG A 192 -28.71 16.94 -7.76
N PRO A 193 -29.78 17.69 -7.42
CA PRO A 193 -30.29 17.75 -6.05
C PRO A 193 -30.95 16.42 -5.65
N ALA A 194 -30.88 16.11 -4.35
CA ALA A 194 -31.21 14.80 -3.81
C ALA A 194 -32.67 14.38 -4.03
N ALA A 195 -32.85 13.18 -4.61
CA ALA A 195 -34.10 12.42 -4.56
C ALA A 195 -33.83 11.08 -3.85
N ARG A 196 -34.68 10.74 -2.87
CA ARG A 196 -34.52 9.58 -1.98
C ARG A 196 -34.32 8.26 -2.74
N GLY A 197 -33.19 7.59 -2.50
CA GLY A 197 -32.91 6.23 -2.96
C GLY A 197 -31.95 5.52 -1.99
N TYR A 198 -32.42 4.43 -1.38
CA TYR A 198 -31.69 3.69 -0.34
C TYR A 198 -30.65 2.74 -0.98
N ASN A 199 -29.47 3.26 -1.35
CA ASN A 199 -28.28 2.48 -1.75
C ASN A 199 -27.05 3.40 -1.85
N GLY A 200 -26.29 3.58 -0.76
CA GLY A 200 -25.20 4.57 -0.66
C GLY A 200 -23.93 4.06 0.01
N TYR A 201 -23.51 2.82 -0.26
CA TYR A 201 -22.36 2.18 0.43
C TYR A 201 -21.08 2.03 -0.43
N TYR A 202 -21.04 2.64 -1.61
CA TYR A 202 -19.88 2.59 -2.54
C TYR A 202 -19.49 3.97 -3.11
N GLU A 203 -19.91 5.04 -2.44
CA GLU A 203 -19.87 6.40 -2.99
C GLU A 203 -19.48 7.44 -1.93
N ALA A 204 -18.35 7.19 -1.28
CA ALA A 204 -17.55 8.22 -0.62
C ALA A 204 -16.18 8.22 -1.28
N ASP A 205 -15.68 9.39 -1.67
CA ASP A 205 -14.40 9.54 -2.36
C ASP A 205 -13.24 9.05 -1.50
N VAL A 206 -12.74 7.85 -1.79
CA VAL A 206 -11.50 7.36 -1.20
C VAL A 206 -10.35 7.95 -2.00
N ASP A 207 -9.55 8.80 -1.35
CA ASP A 207 -8.40 9.46 -1.97
C ASP A 207 -7.42 8.41 -2.54
N ALA A 208 -7.00 8.59 -3.79
CA ALA A 208 -6.04 7.70 -4.43
C ALA A 208 -4.70 7.66 -3.66
N GLU A 209 -4.35 8.75 -2.97
CA GLU A 209 -3.16 8.83 -2.12
C GLU A 209 -3.34 8.08 -0.77
N GLU A 210 -4.58 7.93 -0.29
CA GLU A 210 -4.96 7.08 0.85
C GLU A 210 -4.97 5.59 0.47
N ILE A 211 -5.56 5.24 -0.68
CA ILE A 211 -5.49 3.87 -1.24
C ILE A 211 -4.02 3.45 -1.44
N PHE A 212 -3.19 4.34 -1.97
CA PHE A 212 -1.77 4.08 -2.19
C PHE A 212 -1.00 3.87 -0.87
N ARG A 213 -1.24 4.71 0.16
CA ARG A 213 -0.67 4.53 1.50
C ARG A 213 -1.05 3.18 2.11
N ASN A 214 -2.33 2.81 2.06
CA ASN A 214 -2.83 1.56 2.63
C ASN A 214 -2.31 0.32 1.90
N PHE A 215 -2.04 0.42 0.58
CA PHE A 215 -1.52 -0.69 -0.22
C PHE A 215 0.00 -0.86 -0.18
N PHE A 216 0.79 0.23 -0.08
CA PHE A 216 2.25 0.18 -0.18
C PHE A 216 3.02 0.17 1.16
N PHE A 217 2.44 0.69 2.25
CA PHE A 217 3.16 0.84 3.53
C PHE A 217 2.72 -0.10 4.66
N GLY A 218 1.88 -1.10 4.37
CA GLY A 218 1.73 -2.29 5.22
C GLY A 218 0.93 -2.11 6.51
N GLY A 219 -0.18 -1.37 6.46
CA GLY A 219 -1.13 -1.22 7.59
C GLY A 219 -2.49 -1.86 7.30
N MET A 220 -2.63 -3.15 7.59
CA MET A 220 -3.94 -3.81 7.76
C MET A 220 -4.32 -3.66 9.24
N ALA A 221 -5.53 -3.29 9.67
CA ALA A 221 -6.85 -3.75 9.25
C ALA A 221 -7.94 -2.72 9.70
N PRO A 222 -9.22 -3.10 9.84
CA PRO A 222 -10.18 -3.43 8.79
C PRO A 222 -11.28 -2.35 8.67
N ALA A 223 -12.24 -2.55 7.76
CA ALA A 223 -13.31 -1.59 7.49
C ALA A 223 -14.29 -1.39 8.67
N ALA A 224 -14.20 -0.24 9.35
CA ALA A 224 -15.32 0.46 10.01
C ALA A 224 -14.90 1.85 10.56
N ASN A 225 -15.33 2.93 9.89
CA ASN A 225 -15.60 4.29 10.40
C ASN A 225 -16.01 5.13 9.18
N PHE A 226 -17.15 5.84 9.10
CA PHE A 226 -17.94 6.57 10.09
C PHE A 226 -17.21 7.75 10.75
N GLY A 227 -17.58 8.97 10.35
CA GLY A 227 -17.32 10.22 11.08
C GLY A 227 -15.85 10.67 11.12
N GLY A 228 -15.50 11.65 10.28
CA GLY A 228 -14.13 12.18 10.23
C GLY A 228 -13.68 12.86 11.53
N PHE A 229 -12.43 12.60 11.93
CA PHE A 229 -11.68 13.40 12.90
C PHE A 229 -10.26 13.62 12.39
N SER A 230 -9.90 14.89 12.21
CA SER A 230 -8.56 15.29 11.78
C SER A 230 -7.58 15.27 12.96
N PHE A 231 -6.42 14.63 12.77
CA PHE A 231 -5.26 14.71 13.66
C PHE A 231 -4.00 15.00 12.85
N GLY A 232 -3.54 16.25 12.90
CA GLY A 232 -2.30 16.72 12.28
C GLY A 232 -1.92 18.11 12.82
N PRO A 233 -0.71 18.34 13.35
CA PRO A 233 -0.41 19.55 14.10
C PRO A 233 0.12 20.69 13.23
N GLY A 234 -0.28 21.92 13.54
CA GLY A 234 0.50 23.12 13.22
C GLY A 234 0.01 24.01 12.07
N GLY A 235 -1.00 24.83 12.35
CA GLY A 235 -1.03 26.25 11.94
C GLY A 235 -1.39 26.62 10.49
N PHE A 236 -2.51 27.33 10.33
CA PHE A 236 -2.40 28.74 9.91
C PHE A 236 -3.54 29.60 10.50
N ASN A 237 -3.33 30.92 10.46
CA ASN A 237 -4.00 31.92 11.28
C ASN A 237 -5.27 32.51 10.61
N GLY A 238 -6.33 32.79 11.38
CA GLY A 238 -7.52 33.48 10.84
C GLY A 238 -8.66 33.75 11.84
N PHE A 239 -8.94 35.03 12.09
CA PHE A 239 -10.13 35.61 12.74
C PHE A 239 -10.38 35.41 14.26
N ASN A 240 -9.75 36.31 15.03
CA ASN A 240 -10.36 37.22 16.02
C ASN A 240 -11.35 36.68 17.09
N GLY A 241 -10.91 36.62 18.36
CA GLY A 241 -11.78 36.49 19.54
C GLY A 241 -10.99 36.48 20.86
N HIS A 242 -11.16 37.50 21.70
CA HIS A 242 -10.46 37.61 23.00
C HIS A 242 -11.12 36.74 24.09
N ARG A 243 -10.35 36.04 24.93
CA ARG A 243 -10.25 36.23 26.42
C ARG A 243 -9.36 35.15 27.10
N PRO A 244 -8.91 35.35 28.37
CA PRO A 244 -7.57 34.95 28.79
C PRO A 244 -7.47 33.53 29.38
N ALA A 245 -6.22 33.10 29.57
CA ALA A 245 -5.89 31.88 30.29
C ALA A 245 -6.12 32.02 31.80
N GLU A 246 -6.74 31.02 32.41
CA GLU A 246 -6.68 30.81 33.87
C GLU A 246 -6.55 29.32 34.22
N HIS A 247 -5.68 29.08 35.20
CA HIS A 247 -5.61 27.96 36.14
C HIS A 247 -5.69 26.50 35.63
N ALA A 248 -4.50 25.89 35.59
CA ALA A 248 -4.35 24.46 35.84
C ALA A 248 -4.88 24.11 37.26
N SER A 249 -5.80 23.15 37.32
CA SER A 249 -6.11 22.35 38.50
C SER A 249 -6.24 20.89 38.06
N GLY A 250 -5.96 19.93 38.95
CA GLY A 250 -5.75 18.52 38.63
C GLY A 250 -7.00 17.73 38.24
N GLY A 251 -7.74 18.17 37.23
CA GLY A 251 -8.83 17.44 36.61
C GLY A 251 -8.34 16.36 35.63
N PHE A 252 -9.02 15.22 35.60
CA PHE A 252 -8.76 14.15 34.64
C PHE A 252 -8.83 14.71 33.21
N ASN A 253 -7.80 14.51 32.39
CA ASN A 253 -7.74 15.06 31.03
C ASN A 253 -8.76 14.36 30.11
N VAL A 254 -10.02 14.79 30.13
CA VAL A 254 -11.12 14.19 29.34
C VAL A 254 -10.78 14.18 27.84
N ARG A 255 -10.04 15.19 27.35
CA ARG A 255 -9.52 15.22 25.97
C ARG A 255 -8.53 14.09 25.67
N ALA A 256 -7.66 13.73 26.62
CA ALA A 256 -6.74 12.60 26.48
C ALA A 256 -7.48 11.25 26.61
N LEU A 257 -8.51 11.17 27.47
CA LEU A 257 -9.36 9.99 27.56
C LEU A 257 -10.11 9.72 26.25
N ILE A 258 -10.64 10.76 25.60
CA ILE A 258 -11.28 10.66 24.28
C ILE A 258 -10.27 10.25 23.19
N GLN A 259 -9.01 10.72 23.26
CA GLN A 259 -7.95 10.29 22.35
C GLN A 259 -7.54 8.83 22.54
N LEU A 260 -7.59 8.31 23.77
CA LEU A 260 -7.30 6.91 24.08
C LEU A 260 -8.50 5.98 23.84
N LEU A 261 -9.72 6.51 23.74
CA LEU A 261 -10.95 5.73 23.59
C LEU A 261 -10.90 4.77 22.38
N PRO A 262 -10.44 5.15 21.16
CA PRO A 262 -10.34 4.20 20.04
C PRO A 262 -9.34 3.07 20.29
N VAL A 263 -8.21 3.37 20.92
CA VAL A 263 -7.17 2.37 21.26
C VAL A 263 -7.68 1.41 22.35
N LEU A 264 -8.33 1.96 23.37
CA LEU A 264 -8.94 1.20 24.46
C LEU A 264 -10.11 0.35 23.96
N LEU A 265 -10.90 0.86 23.01
CA LEU A 265 -11.98 0.13 22.35
C LEU A 265 -11.44 -1.01 21.48
N ILE A 266 -10.39 -0.80 20.67
CA ILE A 266 -9.73 -1.88 19.91
C ILE A 266 -9.15 -2.93 20.86
N LEU A 267 -8.54 -2.51 21.97
CA LEU A 267 -8.02 -3.42 22.99
C LEU A 267 -9.15 -4.23 23.64
N LEU A 268 -10.27 -3.61 24.01
CA LEU A 268 -11.47 -4.30 24.51
C LEU A 268 -12.11 -5.23 23.47
N LEU A 269 -12.14 -4.84 22.19
CA LEU A 269 -12.64 -5.70 21.10
C LEU A 269 -11.79 -6.97 20.92
N ASN A 270 -10.49 -6.91 21.23
CA ASN A 270 -9.60 -8.08 21.25
C ASN A 270 -9.89 -9.01 22.44
N PHE A 271 -10.36 -8.46 23.57
CA PHE A 271 -10.84 -9.22 24.73
C PHE A 271 -12.31 -9.66 24.63
N LEU A 272 -13.05 -9.29 23.57
CA LEU A 272 -14.33 -9.93 23.32
C LEU A 272 -14.08 -11.39 22.91
N PRO A 273 -14.66 -12.38 23.62
CA PRO A 273 -14.51 -13.76 23.21
C PRO A 273 -15.13 -13.92 21.83
N SER A 274 -14.32 -14.33 20.83
CA SER A 274 -14.89 -14.83 19.59
C SER A 274 -15.79 -16.01 19.95
N SER A 275 -17.06 -15.93 19.57
CA SER A 275 -18.00 -17.02 19.75
C SER A 275 -17.66 -18.12 18.74
N ASP A 276 -16.61 -18.87 19.06
CA ASP A 276 -16.12 -19.97 18.24
C ASP A 276 -17.25 -20.96 17.98
N PRO A 277 -17.60 -21.25 16.71
CA PRO A 277 -18.71 -22.15 16.43
C PRO A 277 -18.41 -23.58 16.92
N LEU A 278 -19.46 -24.33 17.24
CA LEU A 278 -19.32 -25.73 17.70
C LEU A 278 -18.88 -26.67 16.55
N TYR A 279 -19.22 -26.30 15.31
CA TYR A 279 -18.92 -27.07 14.10
C TYR A 279 -18.50 -26.18 12.92
N SER A 280 -18.00 -26.83 11.86
CA SER A 280 -17.78 -26.27 10.53
C SER A 280 -18.34 -27.22 9.46
N LEU A 281 -18.88 -26.70 8.37
CA LEU A 281 -19.32 -27.52 7.21
C LEU A 281 -18.14 -28.01 6.34
N SER A 282 -16.96 -27.42 6.51
CA SER A 282 -15.73 -27.80 5.80
C SER A 282 -14.61 -28.13 6.78
N LYS A 283 -13.70 -29.02 6.36
CA LYS A 283 -12.51 -29.36 7.16
C LYS A 283 -11.59 -28.14 7.22
N SER A 284 -11.32 -27.66 8.42
CA SER A 284 -10.41 -26.55 8.70
C SER A 284 -9.73 -26.81 10.04
N TYR A 285 -8.57 -26.21 10.34
CA TYR A 285 -8.06 -26.22 11.70
C TYR A 285 -8.85 -25.16 12.50
N PRO A 286 -9.45 -25.47 13.68
CA PRO A 286 -9.32 -26.69 14.51
C PRO A 286 -10.39 -27.79 14.30
N TYR A 287 -11.31 -27.66 13.34
CA TYR A 287 -12.40 -28.61 13.05
C TYR A 287 -11.94 -29.79 12.18
N GLU A 288 -11.31 -30.78 12.80
CA GLU A 288 -10.76 -31.94 12.08
C GLU A 288 -11.67 -33.18 12.07
N HIS A 289 -12.51 -33.36 13.09
CA HIS A 289 -13.26 -34.60 13.30
C HIS A 289 -14.59 -34.58 12.53
N ARG A 290 -14.67 -35.40 11.46
CA ARG A 290 -15.88 -35.50 10.63
C ARG A 290 -16.99 -36.31 11.33
N LEU A 291 -18.18 -35.73 11.36
CA LEU A 291 -19.46 -36.35 11.70
C LEU A 291 -20.42 -36.18 10.53
N THR A 292 -21.51 -36.95 10.54
CA THR A 292 -22.51 -36.96 9.46
C THR A 292 -23.90 -36.92 10.09
N THR A 293 -24.79 -36.02 9.63
CA THR A 293 -26.18 -35.94 10.10
C THR A 293 -27.05 -37.07 9.51
N PRO A 294 -28.26 -37.31 10.02
CA PRO A 294 -29.20 -38.28 9.45
C PRO A 294 -29.49 -38.08 7.96
N LYS A 295 -29.49 -36.82 7.46
CA LYS A 295 -29.65 -36.51 6.02
C LYS A 295 -28.35 -36.55 5.22
N GLY A 296 -27.28 -37.13 5.77
CA GLY A 296 -26.01 -37.32 5.07
C GLY A 296 -25.11 -36.08 4.97
N VAL A 297 -25.42 -35.00 5.70
CA VAL A 297 -24.59 -33.78 5.69
C VAL A 297 -23.33 -34.03 6.51
N ASN A 298 -22.17 -33.86 5.90
CA ASN A 298 -20.89 -33.96 6.60
C ASN A 298 -20.54 -32.62 7.25
N TYR A 299 -20.14 -32.68 8.52
CA TYR A 299 -19.67 -31.52 9.28
C TYR A 299 -18.51 -31.93 10.18
N TYR A 300 -17.79 -30.94 10.69
CA TYR A 300 -16.52 -31.12 11.39
C TYR A 300 -16.55 -30.44 12.75
N VAL A 301 -16.06 -31.12 13.79
CA VAL A 301 -16.03 -30.63 15.18
C VAL A 301 -14.61 -30.56 15.70
N LYS A 302 -14.37 -29.71 16.72
CA LYS A 302 -13.03 -29.44 17.26
C LYS A 302 -12.38 -30.58 18.03
N SER A 303 -13.17 -31.50 18.60
CA SER A 303 -12.71 -32.44 19.62
C SER A 303 -13.34 -33.82 19.43
N THR A 304 -12.57 -34.88 19.69
CA THR A 304 -13.09 -36.25 19.79
C THR A 304 -14.10 -36.44 20.93
N LYS A 305 -14.05 -35.60 21.96
CA LYS A 305 -14.99 -35.63 23.10
C LYS A 305 -16.39 -35.14 22.74
N PHE A 306 -16.59 -34.58 21.55
CA PHE A 306 -17.89 -34.07 21.11
C PHE A 306 -19.01 -35.13 21.22
N ALA A 307 -18.72 -36.41 20.97
CA ALA A 307 -19.71 -37.49 21.10
C ALA A 307 -20.07 -37.85 22.56
N GLN A 308 -19.27 -37.41 23.54
CA GLN A 308 -19.55 -37.55 24.97
C GLN A 308 -20.38 -36.36 25.49
N GLU A 309 -20.12 -35.17 24.94
CA GLU A 309 -20.84 -33.92 25.24
C GLU A 309 -22.21 -33.86 24.55
N TYR A 310 -22.29 -34.34 23.30
CA TYR A 310 -23.51 -34.46 22.50
C TYR A 310 -23.73 -35.91 22.03
N PRO A 311 -24.31 -36.78 22.89
CA PRO A 311 -24.64 -38.17 22.55
C PRO A 311 -25.58 -38.27 21.34
N PRO A 312 -25.51 -39.33 20.52
CA PRO A 312 -26.28 -39.46 19.29
C PRO A 312 -27.82 -39.42 19.47
N GLU A 313 -28.32 -39.78 20.65
CA GLU A 313 -29.76 -39.82 20.97
C GLU A 313 -30.23 -38.61 21.80
N SER A 314 -29.39 -37.57 22.01
CA SER A 314 -29.81 -36.39 22.78
C SER A 314 -30.57 -35.36 21.95
N GLU A 315 -31.50 -34.65 22.57
CA GLU A 315 -32.23 -33.54 21.94
C GLU A 315 -31.27 -32.39 21.53
N GLU A 316 -30.22 -32.16 22.32
CA GLU A 316 -29.16 -31.20 22.01
C GLU A 316 -28.38 -31.59 20.74
N ARG A 317 -28.15 -32.89 20.52
CA ARG A 317 -27.54 -33.41 19.30
C ARG A 317 -28.46 -33.22 18.10
N ALA A 318 -29.74 -33.58 18.23
CA ALA A 318 -30.72 -33.46 17.16
C ALA A 318 -30.92 -31.98 16.73
N THR A 319 -31.04 -31.06 17.68
CA THR A 319 -31.17 -29.61 17.41
C THR A 319 -29.90 -28.99 16.83
N LEU A 320 -28.72 -29.53 17.15
CA LEU A 320 -27.46 -29.14 16.52
C LEU A 320 -27.37 -29.67 15.08
N GLU A 321 -27.74 -30.93 14.82
CA GLU A 321 -27.75 -31.51 13.47
C GLU A 321 -28.78 -30.84 12.55
N GLU A 322 -29.96 -30.49 13.06
CA GLU A 322 -30.95 -29.71 12.33
C GLU A 322 -30.40 -28.31 11.92
N ARG A 323 -29.56 -27.71 12.78
CA ARG A 323 -28.87 -26.45 12.49
C ARG A 323 -27.79 -26.62 11.42
N VAL A 324 -26.99 -27.68 11.52
CA VAL A 324 -25.99 -28.07 10.49
C VAL A 324 -26.66 -28.23 9.13
N GLU A 325 -27.80 -28.93 9.08
CA GLU A 325 -28.58 -29.15 7.86
C GLU A 325 -29.15 -27.87 7.28
N ARG A 326 -29.68 -26.98 8.13
CA ARG A 326 -30.20 -25.67 7.73
C ARG A 326 -29.11 -24.75 7.16
N ASP A 327 -27.93 -24.74 7.79
CA ASP A 327 -26.77 -23.97 7.31
C ASP A 327 -26.26 -24.53 5.98
N TYR A 328 -26.17 -25.86 5.86
CA TYR A 328 -25.77 -26.54 4.63
C TYR A 328 -26.72 -26.24 3.47
N PHE A 329 -28.03 -26.30 3.71
CA PHE A 329 -29.05 -25.89 2.73
C PHE A 329 -28.89 -24.42 2.31
N SER A 330 -28.65 -23.52 3.26
CA SER A 330 -28.40 -22.10 2.99
C SER A 330 -27.19 -21.91 2.07
N VAL A 331 -26.06 -22.57 2.35
CA VAL A 331 -24.85 -22.54 1.52
C VAL A 331 -25.09 -23.10 0.12
N LEU A 332 -25.75 -24.26 0.00
CA LEU A 332 -26.11 -24.84 -1.31
C LEU A 332 -26.99 -23.90 -2.12
N ARG A 333 -27.98 -23.26 -1.49
CA ARG A 333 -28.89 -22.31 -2.15
C ARG A 333 -28.17 -21.07 -2.67
N GLN A 334 -27.26 -20.49 -1.88
CA GLN A 334 -26.44 -19.35 -2.30
C GLN A 334 -25.50 -19.73 -3.46
N ASN A 335 -24.80 -20.87 -3.34
CA ASN A 335 -23.91 -21.34 -4.40
C ASN A 335 -24.67 -21.65 -5.70
N CYS A 336 -25.84 -22.30 -5.62
CA CYS A 336 -26.71 -22.52 -6.76
C CYS A 336 -27.16 -21.20 -7.43
N HIS A 337 -27.51 -20.17 -6.65
CA HIS A 337 -27.85 -18.86 -7.22
C HIS A 337 -26.67 -18.24 -8.00
N PHE A 338 -25.45 -18.31 -7.47
CA PHE A 338 -24.24 -17.85 -8.19
C PHE A 338 -23.94 -18.70 -9.44
N GLU A 339 -24.14 -20.02 -9.40
CA GLU A 339 -24.00 -20.90 -10.57
C GLU A 339 -25.00 -20.55 -11.67
N LEU A 340 -26.28 -20.35 -11.32
CA LEU A 340 -27.33 -19.95 -12.26
C LEU A 340 -27.02 -18.59 -12.89
N GLN A 341 -26.57 -17.61 -12.10
CA GLN A 341 -26.13 -16.31 -12.62
C GLN A 341 -24.97 -16.50 -13.63
N ARG A 342 -23.91 -17.23 -13.26
CA ARG A 342 -22.77 -17.47 -14.17
C ARG A 342 -23.16 -18.23 -15.44
N ARG A 343 -24.15 -19.13 -15.36
CA ARG A 343 -24.70 -19.86 -16.51
C ARG A 343 -25.47 -18.95 -17.47
N GLN A 344 -26.19 -17.95 -16.98
CA GLN A 344 -26.86 -16.94 -17.83
C GLN A 344 -25.86 -16.13 -18.67
N TRP A 345 -24.69 -15.81 -18.10
CA TRP A 345 -23.58 -15.14 -18.80
C TRP A 345 -22.71 -16.09 -19.64
N GLY A 346 -23.04 -17.39 -19.73
CA GLY A 346 -22.32 -18.37 -20.54
C GLY A 346 -20.99 -18.86 -19.96
N TYR A 347 -20.58 -18.45 -18.76
CA TYR A 347 -19.29 -18.81 -18.16
C TYR A 347 -19.21 -20.27 -17.68
N ILE A 348 -20.34 -20.90 -17.35
CA ILE A 348 -20.40 -22.27 -16.81
C ILE A 348 -21.60 -23.01 -17.41
N ARG A 349 -21.41 -24.29 -17.76
CA ARG A 349 -22.47 -25.19 -18.26
C ARG A 349 -23.13 -26.05 -17.18
N GLU A 350 -22.36 -26.49 -16.20
CA GLU A 350 -22.78 -27.39 -15.12
C GLU A 350 -23.18 -26.60 -13.87
N THR A 351 -24.12 -27.14 -13.09
CA THR A 351 -24.63 -26.49 -11.86
C THR A 351 -24.62 -27.48 -10.69
N PRO A 352 -23.42 -27.96 -10.26
CA PRO A 352 -23.31 -29.04 -9.29
C PRO A 352 -23.90 -28.70 -7.92
N HIS A 353 -23.86 -27.44 -7.47
CA HIS A 353 -24.50 -27.06 -6.21
C HIS A 353 -26.03 -27.01 -6.34
N CYS A 354 -26.58 -26.63 -7.50
CA CYS A 354 -28.02 -26.77 -7.75
C CYS A 354 -28.47 -28.24 -7.78
N ASP A 355 -27.66 -29.14 -8.35
CA ASP A 355 -27.96 -30.57 -8.38
C ASP A 355 -27.87 -31.21 -6.97
N MET A 356 -26.91 -30.76 -6.15
CA MET A 356 -26.83 -31.13 -4.73
C MET A 356 -28.01 -30.57 -3.92
N LEU A 357 -28.42 -29.31 -4.15
CA LEU A 357 -29.58 -28.70 -3.51
C LEU A 357 -30.86 -29.50 -3.79
N ARG A 358 -31.12 -29.83 -5.07
CA ARG A 358 -32.27 -30.65 -5.46
C ARG A 358 -32.24 -32.05 -4.82
N LYS A 359 -31.07 -32.69 -4.76
CA LYS A 359 -30.94 -34.00 -4.08
C LYS A 359 -31.22 -33.90 -2.58
N PHE A 360 -30.82 -32.80 -1.93
CA PHE A 360 -31.07 -32.56 -0.53
C PHE A 360 -32.56 -32.27 -0.25
N GLU A 361 -33.22 -31.49 -1.11
CA GLU A 361 -34.67 -31.26 -1.04
C GLU A 361 -35.49 -32.55 -1.26
N LEU A 362 -35.01 -33.48 -2.09
CA LEU A 362 -35.63 -34.79 -2.34
C LEU A 362 -35.36 -35.84 -1.25
N ALA A 363 -34.45 -35.57 -0.30
CA ALA A 363 -34.14 -36.44 0.83
C ALA A 363 -34.91 -36.06 2.11
N ASN A 364 -35.89 -35.16 1.97
CA ASN A 364 -36.65 -34.50 3.03
C ASN A 364 -38.15 -34.72 2.80
#